data_AF-A0A7C6E6N0-F1
#
_entry.id   AF-A0A7C6E6N0-F1
#
_cell.length_a   1.000
_cell.length_b   1.000
_cell.length_c   1.000
_cell.angle_alpha   90.00
_cell.angle_beta   90.00
_cell.angle_gamma   90.00
#
_symmetry.space_group_name_H-M   'P 1'
#
loop_
_entity.id
_entity.type
_entity.pdbx_description
1 polymer ?
#
loop_
_entity_poly.entity_id
_entity_poly.type
_entity_poly.pdbx_seq_one_letter_code
_entity_poly.pdbx_strand_id
1 'polypeptide(L)'
;VLMARASHNTVLSHLVSGMRLLLETWMSRAVNQETTIAQIVEEHHSILKAVIAKDPELAAKRMDVHLARAADRLLTVIGEDQLTHDFVSALFKRRV
;
A
#
# COMPACT_ATOMS: atom_id res chain seq x y z
N VAL A 1 -0.75 8.69 4.85
CA VAL A 1 -1.24 10.07 4.58
C VAL A 1 -0.17 11.14 4.73
N LEU A 2 0.67 11.12 5.78
CA LEU A 2 1.66 12.18 6.02
C LEU A 2 2.67 12.38 4.87
N MET A 3 3.23 11.30 4.31
CA MET A 3 4.14 11.39 3.15
C MET A 3 3.46 11.96 1.91
N ALA A 4 2.20 11.59 1.65
CA ALA A 4 1.43 12.18 0.55
C ALA A 4 1.24 13.69 0.74
N ARG A 5 0.98 14.16 1.97
CA ARG A 5 0.92 15.60 2.28
C ARG A 5 2.27 16.30 2.10
N ALA A 6 3.35 15.66 2.52
CA ALA A 6 4.71 16.19 2.38
C ALA A 6 5.15 16.33 0.91
N SER A 7 4.52 15.60 -0.02
CA SER A 7 4.75 15.78 -1.46
C SER A 7 4.14 17.07 -2.04
N HIS A 8 3.32 17.78 -1.25
CA HIS A 8 2.51 18.92 -1.72
C HIS A 8 1.58 18.59 -2.90
N ASN A 9 1.31 17.30 -3.13
CA ASN A 9 0.36 16.84 -4.12
C ASN A 9 -1.00 16.56 -3.47
N THR A 10 -1.94 17.49 -3.65
CA THR A 10 -3.29 17.42 -3.09
C THR A 10 -4.08 16.23 -3.66
N VAL A 11 -3.89 15.90 -4.94
CA VAL A 11 -4.55 14.74 -5.57
C VAL A 11 -4.08 13.45 -4.90
N LEU A 12 -2.76 13.27 -4.76
CA LEU A 12 -2.19 12.10 -4.09
C LEU A 12 -2.66 12.00 -2.63
N SER A 13 -2.72 13.12 -1.93
CA SER A 13 -3.21 13.18 -0.55
C SER A 13 -4.68 12.73 -0.45
N HIS A 14 -5.54 13.16 -1.36
CA HIS A 14 -6.93 12.72 -1.42
C HIS A 14 -7.05 11.24 -1.77
N LEU A 15 -6.30 10.74 -2.76
CA LEU A 15 -6.32 9.33 -3.15
C LEU A 15 -5.92 8.42 -1.97
N VAL A 16 -4.80 8.69 -1.32
CA VAL A 16 -4.32 7.91 -0.17
C VAL A 16 -5.30 8.00 1.01
N SER A 17 -5.93 9.16 1.22
CA SER A 17 -6.93 9.32 2.29
C SER A 17 -8.21 8.54 1.98
N GLY A 18 -8.67 8.54 0.72
CA GLY A 18 -9.85 7.79 0.29
C GLY A 18 -9.67 6.27 0.39
N MET A 19 -8.45 5.77 0.22
CA MET A 19 -8.14 4.34 0.36
C MET A 19 -7.86 3.91 1.82
N ARG A 20 -7.85 4.84 2.78
CA ARG A 20 -7.40 4.58 4.16
C ARG A 20 -8.12 3.40 4.82
N LEU A 21 -9.45 3.37 4.74
CA LEU A 21 -10.25 2.32 5.36
C LEU A 21 -9.97 0.94 4.75
N LEU A 22 -9.79 0.88 3.42
CA LEU A 22 -9.46 -0.36 2.72
C LEU A 22 -8.07 -0.86 3.11
N LEU A 23 -7.09 0.05 3.17
CA LEU A 23 -5.73 -0.29 3.60
C LEU A 23 -5.70 -0.79 5.04
N GLU A 24 -6.44 -0.17 5.96
CA GLU A 24 -6.53 -0.63 7.35
C GLU A 24 -7.17 -2.03 7.47
N THR A 25 -8.25 -2.25 6.71
CA THR A 25 -8.92 -3.55 6.65
C THR A 25 -8.00 -4.64 6.10
N TRP A 26 -7.19 -4.31 5.09
CA TRP A 26 -6.22 -5.24 4.54
C TRP A 26 -5.08 -5.52 5.53
N MET A 27 -4.49 -4.46 6.11
CA MET A 27 -3.36 -4.60 7.03
C MET A 27 -3.72 -5.48 8.23
N SER A 28 -4.93 -5.35 8.78
CA SER A 28 -5.37 -6.19 9.90
C SER A 28 -5.47 -7.67 9.56
N ARG A 29 -5.64 -8.02 8.27
CA ARG A 29 -5.69 -9.41 7.79
C ARG A 29 -4.32 -9.94 7.41
N ALA A 30 -3.51 -9.12 6.74
CA ALA A 30 -2.26 -9.55 6.11
C ALA A 30 -0.99 -9.31 6.93
N VAL A 31 -1.07 -8.48 7.97
CA VAL A 31 0.09 -8.09 8.79
C VAL A 31 -0.15 -8.56 10.22
N ASN A 32 0.07 -9.86 10.45
CA ASN A 32 -0.25 -10.54 11.72
C ASN A 32 0.93 -11.30 12.34
N GLN A 33 2.11 -11.28 11.69
CA GLN A 33 3.33 -11.91 12.18
C GLN A 33 4.40 -10.86 12.46
N GLU A 34 5.11 -11.01 13.58
CA GLU A 34 6.16 -10.10 14.01
C GLU A 34 7.28 -9.97 12.97
N THR A 35 7.67 -11.09 12.34
CA THR A 35 8.66 -11.11 11.26
C THR A 35 8.22 -10.30 10.05
N THR A 36 6.95 -10.42 9.65
CA THR A 36 6.34 -9.64 8.56
C THR A 36 6.30 -8.15 8.88
N ILE A 37 5.98 -7.79 10.12
CA ILE A 37 6.01 -6.38 10.57
C ILE A 37 7.42 -5.81 10.48
N ALA A 38 8.42 -6.54 10.99
CA ALA A 38 9.82 -6.10 10.95
C ALA A 38 10.30 -5.85 9.51
N GLN A 39 9.95 -6.74 8.57
CA GLN A 39 10.26 -6.57 7.15
C GLN A 39 9.60 -5.33 6.56
N ILE A 40 8.31 -5.10 6.84
CA ILE A 40 7.58 -3.93 6.34
C ILE A 40 8.20 -2.64 6.89
N VAL A 41 8.58 -2.61 8.16
CA VAL A 41 9.24 -1.44 8.78
C VAL A 41 10.56 -1.14 8.07
N GLU A 42 11.37 -2.16 7.78
CA GLU A 42 12.63 -1.97 7.06
C GLU A 42 12.41 -1.48 5.62
N GLU A 43 11.40 -2.00 4.92
CA GLU A 43 10.99 -1.50 3.59
C GLU A 43 10.66 0.00 3.63
N HIS A 44 9.85 0.43 4.60
CA HIS A 44 9.48 1.84 4.77
C HIS A 44 10.69 2.71 5.13
N HIS A 45 11.57 2.22 6.00
CA HIS A 45 12.77 2.94 6.41
C HIS A 45 13.71 3.13 5.21
N SER A 46 13.86 2.11 4.37
CA SER A 46 14.63 2.21 3.14
C SER A 46 14.07 3.28 2.20
N ILE A 47 12.75 3.34 2.01
CA ILE A 47 12.12 4.40 1.19
C ILE A 47 12.39 5.78 1.81
N LEU A 48 12.18 5.93 3.12
CA LEU A 48 12.40 7.20 3.82
C LEU A 48 13.84 7.69 3.69
N LYS A 49 14.84 6.80 3.77
CA LYS A 49 16.26 7.16 3.56
C LYS A 49 16.50 7.77 2.18
N ALA A 50 15.89 7.23 1.13
CA ALA A 50 16.01 7.77 -0.23
C ALA A 50 15.34 9.16 -0.35
N VAL A 51 14.16 9.33 0.27
CA VAL A 51 13.48 10.64 0.32
C VAL A 51 14.32 11.70 1.04
N ILE A 52 14.89 11.36 2.21
CA ILE A 52 15.77 12.27 2.96
C ILE A 52 17.01 12.63 2.14
N ALA A 53 17.58 11.66 1.42
CA ALA A 53 18.71 11.88 0.51
C ALA A 53 18.34 12.69 -0.75
N LYS A 54 17.06 13.03 -0.94
CA LYS A 54 16.52 13.71 -2.13
C LYS A 54 16.81 12.95 -3.43
N ASP A 55 16.72 11.61 -3.37
CA ASP A 55 16.87 10.71 -4.52
C ASP A 55 15.49 10.15 -4.90
N PRO A 56 14.73 10.86 -5.76
CA PRO A 56 13.37 10.47 -6.10
C PRO A 56 13.32 9.18 -6.92
N GLU A 57 14.30 8.90 -7.78
CA GLU A 57 14.38 7.67 -8.56
C GLU A 57 14.55 6.45 -7.66
N LEU A 58 15.45 6.52 -6.68
CA LEU A 58 15.66 5.44 -5.72
C LEU A 58 14.46 5.27 -4.79
N ALA A 59 13.83 6.36 -4.37
CA ALA A 59 12.61 6.30 -3.56
C ALA A 59 11.47 5.60 -4.32
N ALA A 60 11.28 5.95 -5.59
CA ALA A 60 10.29 5.31 -6.46
C ALA A 60 10.59 3.82 -6.64
N LYS A 61 11.83 3.46 -6.98
CA LYS A 61 12.24 2.05 -7.14
C LYS A 61 12.00 1.22 -5.88
N ARG A 62 12.28 1.80 -4.70
CA ARG A 62 12.05 1.13 -3.40
C ARG A 62 10.55 1.00 -3.10
N MET A 63 9.76 2.01 -3.46
CA MET A 63 8.30 1.95 -3.34
C MET A 63 7.71 0.85 -4.25
N ASP A 64 8.18 0.71 -5.48
CA ASP A 64 7.71 -0.34 -6.40
C ASP A 64 7.95 -1.74 -5.82
N VAL A 65 9.13 -1.97 -5.25
CA VAL A 65 9.45 -3.24 -4.57
C VAL A 65 8.56 -3.45 -3.35
N HIS A 66 8.33 -2.41 -2.55
CA HIS A 66 7.43 -2.49 -1.39
C HIS A 66 6.00 -2.85 -1.81
N LEU A 67 5.48 -2.22 -2.87
CA LEU A 67 4.13 -2.47 -3.39
C LEU A 67 3.99 -3.87 -3.99
N ALA A 68 5.01 -4.37 -4.70
CA ALA A 68 5.02 -5.74 -5.20
C ALA A 68 4.92 -6.76 -4.05
N ARG A 69 5.74 -6.59 -3.01
CA ARG A 69 5.68 -7.47 -1.82
C ARG A 69 4.39 -7.30 -1.03
N ALA A 70 3.82 -6.10 -1.00
CA ALA A 70 2.52 -5.87 -0.39
C ALA A 70 1.41 -6.60 -1.15
N ALA A 71 1.47 -6.62 -2.49
CA ALA A 71 0.54 -7.38 -3.32
C ALA A 71 0.68 -8.89 -3.07
N ASP A 72 1.91 -9.41 -2.95
CA ASP A 72 2.13 -10.83 -2.60
C ASP A 72 1.49 -11.18 -1.24
N ARG A 73 1.73 -10.34 -0.22
CA ARG A 73 1.12 -10.50 1.13
C ARG A 73 -0.41 -10.38 1.12
N LEU A 74 -0.97 -9.59 0.21
CA LEU A 74 -2.41 -9.47 0.01
C LEU A 74 -2.97 -10.77 -0.58
N LEU A 75 -2.34 -11.27 -1.64
CA LEU A 75 -2.78 -12.48 -2.35
C LEU A 75 -2.75 -13.72 -1.46
N THR A 76 -1.78 -13.84 -0.56
CA THR A 76 -1.70 -14.98 0.39
C THR A 76 -2.86 -15.03 1.38
N VAL A 77 -3.53 -13.90 1.63
CA VAL A 77 -4.56 -13.76 2.66
C VAL A 77 -5.97 -13.83 2.07
N ILE A 78 -6.16 -13.29 0.86
CA ILE A 78 -7.48 -13.25 0.21
C ILE A 78 -7.67 -14.42 -0.75
N GLY A 79 -6.59 -15.04 -1.26
CA GLY A 79 -6.62 -16.01 -2.34
C GLY A 79 -6.82 -15.33 -3.71
N GLU A 80 -6.26 -15.92 -4.78
CA GLU A 80 -6.28 -15.32 -6.14
C GLU A 80 -7.71 -15.08 -6.67
N ASP A 81 -8.64 -16.01 -6.40
CA ASP A 81 -10.01 -15.98 -6.94
C ASP A 81 -10.95 -14.94 -6.27
N GLN A 82 -10.71 -14.64 -4.99
CA GLN A 82 -11.59 -13.76 -4.21
C GLN A 82 -11.36 -12.27 -4.54
N LEU A 83 -10.14 -11.89 -4.94
CA LEU A 83 -9.82 -10.52 -5.37
C LEU A 83 -10.53 -10.14 -6.66
N THR A 84 -10.61 -11.05 -7.63
CA THR A 84 -11.35 -10.80 -8.88
C THR A 84 -12.84 -10.64 -8.58
N HIS A 85 -13.41 -11.51 -7.75
CA HIS A 85 -14.82 -11.45 -7.36
C HIS A 85 -15.18 -10.17 -6.60
N ASP A 86 -14.35 -9.75 -5.63
CA ASP A 86 -14.61 -8.57 -4.80
C ASP A 86 -14.43 -7.26 -5.58
N PHE A 87 -13.42 -7.19 -6.47
CA PHE A 87 -13.19 -6.02 -7.31
C PHE A 87 -14.30 -5.83 -8.36
N VAL A 88 -14.72 -6.94 -9.00
CA VAL A 88 -15.85 -6.98 -9.93
C VAL A 88 -17.14 -6.56 -9.20
N SER A 89 -17.41 -7.15 -8.03
CA SER A 89 -18.60 -6.81 -7.22
C SER A 89 -18.63 -5.35 -6.79
N ALA A 90 -17.48 -4.76 -6.41
CA ALA A 90 -17.39 -3.35 -6.04
C ALA A 90 -17.61 -2.39 -7.23
N LEU A 91 -17.14 -2.77 -8.43
CA LEU A 91 -17.38 -2.02 -9.67
C LEU A 91 -18.87 -2.02 -10.07
N PHE A 92 -19.55 -3.16 -9.93
CA PHE A 92 -20.97 -3.30 -10.28
C PHE A 92 -21.93 -2.75 -9.22
N LYS A 93 -21.56 -2.75 -7.92
CA LYS A 93 -22.37 -2.13 -6.85
C LYS A 93 -22.48 -0.60 -6.94
N ARG A 94 -21.58 0.07 -7.68
CA ARG A 94 -21.59 1.53 -7.86
C ARG A 94 -22.44 2.01 -9.04
N ARG A 95 -23.07 1.10 -9.79
CA ARG A 95 -24.01 1.39 -10.88
C ARG A 95 -25.43 0.94 -10.52
N VAL A 96 -25.98 1.43 -9.41
CA VAL A 96 -27.43 1.52 -9.16
C VAL A 96 -27.68 2.80 -8.39
#